data_AF-A0A2K3KUR1-F1
#
_entry.id   AF-A0A2K3KUR1-F1
#
_cell.length_a   1.000
_cell.length_b   1.000
_cell.length_c   1.000
_cell.angle_alpha   90.00
_cell.angle_beta   90.00
_cell.angle_gamma   90.00
#
_symmetry.space_group_name_H-M   'P 1'
#
loop_
_entity.id
_entity.type
_entity.pdbx_description
1 polymer ?
#
loop_
_entity_poly.entity_id
_entity_poly.type
_entity_poly.pdbx_seq_one_letter_code
_entity_poly.pdbx_strand_id
1 'polypeptide(L)'
;MALGLRGTSGEPVIDRENGEELIRVQPGVDIALANLPRESPGTLYITTKQVIWVNDVDKSKGYAVDFLSISLHAVSTDPQAYSLPCLYTQV
;
A
#
# COMPACT_ATOMS: atom_id res chain seq x y z
N MET A 1 3.22 -12.09 -4.31
CA MET A 1 2.19 -11.52 -3.41
C MET A 1 2.49 -12.06 -2.01
N ALA A 2 3.17 -11.27 -1.18
CA ALA A 2 3.47 -11.66 0.19
C ALA A 2 2.55 -10.84 1.12
N LEU A 3 1.87 -11.51 2.03
CA LEU A 3 1.20 -10.83 3.14
C LEU A 3 2.31 -10.14 3.95
N GLY A 4 2.37 -8.81 3.92
CA GLY A 4 3.33 -8.05 4.72
C GLY A 4 3.18 -8.43 6.19
N LEU A 5 4.28 -8.81 6.85
CA LEU A 5 4.28 -9.14 8.27
C LEU A 5 3.83 -7.89 9.04
N ARG A 6 2.78 -8.01 9.85
CA ARG A 6 2.34 -6.96 10.78
C ARG A 6 3.00 -7.17 12.14
N GLY A 7 3.39 -6.07 12.78
CA GLY A 7 3.80 -6.04 14.18
C GLY A 7 2.61 -6.19 15.12
N THR A 8 2.89 -6.40 16.41
CA THR A 8 1.85 -6.58 17.46
C THR A 8 0.95 -5.35 17.64
N SER A 9 1.39 -4.17 17.21
CA SER A 9 0.62 -2.92 17.18
C SER A 9 -0.35 -2.80 16.00
N GLY A 10 -0.32 -3.75 15.05
CA GLY A 10 -1.06 -3.66 13.79
C GLY A 10 -0.39 -2.78 12.75
N GLU A 11 0.78 -2.21 13.04
CA GLU A 11 1.62 -1.51 12.05
C GLU A 11 2.41 -2.51 11.20
N PRO A 12 2.84 -2.15 9.98
CA PRO A 12 3.70 -3.01 9.19
C PRO A 12 5.09 -3.18 9.82
N VAL A 13 5.68 -4.37 9.67
CA VAL A 13 7.08 -4.61 10.04
C VAL A 13 7.98 -4.02 8.96
N ILE A 14 8.88 -3.14 9.37
CA ILE A 14 9.87 -2.48 8.50
C ILE A 14 11.25 -3.09 8.83
N ASP A 15 11.95 -3.57 7.81
CA ASP A 15 13.23 -4.26 7.94
C ASP A 15 14.40 -3.28 8.13
N ARG A 16 14.41 -2.62 9.28
CA ARG A 16 15.45 -1.65 9.66
C ARG A 16 16.83 -2.29 9.78
N GLU A 17 16.90 -3.58 10.11
CA GLU A 17 18.16 -4.32 10.21
C GLU A 17 18.88 -4.39 8.86
N ASN A 18 18.13 -4.53 7.76
CA ASN A 18 18.68 -4.47 6.41
C ASN A 18 18.61 -3.06 5.77
N GLY A 19 18.47 -2.00 6.58
CA GLY A 19 18.51 -0.61 6.10
C GLY A 19 17.25 -0.13 5.39
N GLU A 20 16.09 -0.77 5.62
CA GLU A 20 14.81 -0.21 5.19
C GLU A 20 14.41 0.97 6.09
N GLU A 21 14.12 2.12 5.48
CA GLU A 21 13.74 3.34 6.20
C GLU A 21 12.32 3.76 5.84
N LEU A 22 11.57 4.23 6.84
CA LEU A 22 10.22 4.76 6.65
C LEU A 22 10.30 6.19 6.10
N ILE A 23 9.72 6.42 4.92
CA ILE A 23 9.71 7.73 4.25
C ILE A 23 8.42 8.49 4.53
N ARG A 24 7.27 7.79 4.51
CA ARG A 24 5.97 8.43 4.69
C ARG A 24 4.96 7.47 5.32
N VAL A 25 4.11 8.04 6.17
CA VAL A 25 2.85 7.44 6.65
C VAL A 25 1.71 8.35 6.22
N GLN A 26 0.71 7.79 5.57
CA GLN A 26 -0.46 8.50 5.09
C GLN A 26 -1.74 7.73 5.48
N PRO A 27 -2.44 8.15 6.54
CA PRO A 27 -3.72 7.56 6.92
C PRO A 27 -4.84 8.00 5.96
N GLY A 28 -5.96 7.28 6.01
CA GLY A 28 -7.16 7.60 5.22
C GLY A 28 -7.03 7.30 3.72
N VAL A 29 -6.16 6.34 3.37
CA VAL A 29 -5.94 5.90 2.00
C VAL A 29 -6.76 4.65 1.74
N ASP A 30 -7.59 4.69 0.70
CA ASP A 30 -8.29 3.53 0.17
C ASP A 30 -7.36 2.76 -0.79
N ILE A 31 -7.57 1.44 -0.92
CA ILE A 31 -6.89 0.63 -1.93
C ILE A 31 -7.91 -0.10 -2.81
N ALA A 32 -7.65 -0.10 -4.11
CA ALA A 32 -8.39 -0.90 -5.10
C ALA A 32 -7.38 -1.79 -5.83
N LEU A 33 -7.66 -3.09 -5.89
CA LEU A 33 -6.76 -4.09 -6.47
C LEU A 33 -7.45 -4.79 -7.64
N ALA A 34 -7.13 -4.36 -8.86
CA ALA A 34 -7.76 -4.87 -10.08
C ALA A 34 -9.29 -4.93 -9.96
N ASN A 35 -9.87 -6.13 -9.98
CA ASN A 35 -11.32 -6.36 -9.92
C ASN A 35 -11.84 -6.71 -8.52
N LEU A 36 -10.99 -6.62 -7.49
CA LEU A 36 -11.41 -6.86 -6.11
C LEU A 36 -12.20 -5.66 -5.56
N PRO A 37 -13.09 -5.89 -4.58
CA PRO A 37 -13.73 -4.80 -3.86
C PRO A 37 -12.71 -3.82 -3.29
N ARG A 38 -13.02 -2.53 -3.34
CA ARG A 38 -12.23 -1.49 -2.68
C ARG A 38 -12.18 -1.75 -1.18
N GLU A 39 -11.00 -1.66 -0.60
CA GLU A 39 -10.77 -1.75 0.84
C GLU A 39 -10.52 -0.35 1.44
N SER A 40 -11.21 -0.06 2.55
CA SER A 40 -11.24 1.27 3.19
C SER A 40 -11.74 1.16 4.63
N PRO A 41 -11.33 2.05 5.56
CA PRO A 41 -10.17 2.94 5.44
C PRO A 41 -8.88 2.17 5.75
N GLY A 42 -7.75 2.67 5.24
CA GLY A 42 -6.45 2.15 5.61
C GLY A 42 -5.37 3.22 5.67
N THR A 43 -4.18 2.76 6.04
CA THR A 43 -2.98 3.58 6.15
C THR A 43 -1.93 3.08 5.17
N LEU A 44 -1.42 4.00 4.36
CA LEU A 44 -0.33 3.78 3.42
C LEU A 44 1.02 4.13 4.07
N TYR A 45 1.95 3.20 4.01
CA TYR A 45 3.33 3.35 4.43
C TYR A 45 4.21 3.25 3.19
N ILE A 46 5.10 4.21 3.02
CA ILE A 46 6.09 4.20 1.96
C ILE A 46 7.45 4.13 2.63
N THR A 47 8.20 3.08 2.34
CA THR A 47 9.58 2.91 2.80
C THR A 47 10.55 3.17 1.65
N THR A 48 11.85 3.01 1.89
CA THR A 48 12.86 3.03 0.83
C THR A 48 12.81 1.80 -0.08
N LYS A 49 12.08 0.74 0.28
CA LYS A 49 12.08 -0.55 -0.45
C LYS A 49 10.72 -0.98 -0.99
N GLN A 50 9.63 -0.57 -0.35
CA GLN A 50 8.30 -1.06 -0.67
C GLN A 50 7.20 -0.04 -0.31
N VAL A 51 6.04 -0.29 -0.89
CA VAL A 51 4.78 0.35 -0.52
C VAL A 51 3.94 -0.66 0.24
N ILE A 52 3.47 -0.28 1.42
CA ILE A 52 2.68 -1.14 2.29
C ILE A 52 1.37 -0.43 2.62
N TRP A 53 0.25 -1.11 2.42
CA TRP A 53 -1.05 -0.67 2.83
C TRP A 53 -1.63 -1.62 3.87
N VAL A 54 -2.23 -1.07 4.91
CA VAL A 54 -2.87 -1.84 5.97
C VAL A 54 -4.26 -1.30 6.24
N ASN A 55 -5.25 -2.19 6.36
CA ASN A 55 -6.60 -1.80 6.77
C ASN A 55 -6.58 -1.37 8.25
N ASP A 56 -7.29 -0.29 8.55
CA ASP A 56 -7.34 0.30 9.89
C ASP A 56 -8.29 -0.45 10.83
N VAL A 57 -9.29 -1.15 10.28
CA VAL A 57 -10.31 -1.91 11.02
C VAL A 57 -9.98 -3.41 11.01
N ASP A 58 -9.91 -4.01 9.83
CA ASP A 58 -9.62 -5.43 9.66
C ASP A 58 -8.11 -5.66 9.60
N LYS A 59 -7.51 -5.94 10.76
CA LYS A 59 -6.06 -6.14 10.87
C LYS A 59 -5.55 -7.38 10.13
N SER A 60 -6.42 -8.26 9.63
CA SER A 60 -6.01 -9.37 8.76
C SER A 60 -5.73 -8.94 7.32
N LYS A 61 -6.24 -7.79 6.89
CA LYS A 61 -6.10 -7.29 5.51
C LYS A 61 -4.93 -6.33 5.37
N GLY A 62 -3.96 -6.69 4.55
CA GLY A 62 -2.84 -5.81 4.20
C GLY A 62 -2.26 -6.19 2.85
N TYR A 63 -1.60 -5.23 2.22
CA TYR A 63 -0.95 -5.41 0.92
C TYR A 63 0.44 -4.78 0.99
N ALA A 64 1.46 -5.51 0.53
CA ALA A 64 2.81 -5.01 0.44
C ALA A 64 3.38 -5.37 -0.93
N VAL A 65 4.06 -4.41 -1.55
CA VAL A 65 4.74 -4.60 -2.84
C VAL A 65 6.08 -3.85 -2.82
N ASP A 66 7.15 -4.56 -3.14
CA ASP A 66 8.47 -3.98 -3.33
C ASP A 66 8.52 -3.13 -4.61
N PHE A 67 9.32 -2.06 -4.60
CA PHE A 67 9.44 -1.19 -5.76
C PHE A 67 9.99 -1.90 -6.99
N LEU A 68 10.76 -2.97 -6.83
CA LEU A 68 11.29 -3.76 -7.95
C LEU A 68 10.20 -4.55 -8.67
N SER A 69 9.10 -4.85 -7.98
CA SER A 69 7.91 -5.47 -8.55
C SER A 69 6.96 -4.45 -9.18
N ILE A 70 7.13 -3.13 -8.96
CA ILE A 70 6.30 -2.10 -9.61
C ILE A 70 6.89 -1.75 -10.97
N SER A 71 6.24 -2.23 -12.03
CA SER A 71 6.57 -1.93 -13.43
C SER A 71 6.32 -0.46 -13.80
N LEU A 72 5.24 0.15 -13.26
CA LEU A 72 4.84 1.53 -13.54
C LEU A 72 4.12 2.15 -12.33
N HIS A 73 4.32 3.45 -12.10
CA HIS A 73 3.47 4.26 -11.24
C HIS A 73 3.06 5.56 -11.92
N ALA A 74 1.85 6.04 -11.67
CA ALA A 74 1.33 7.27 -12.25
C ALA A 74 0.32 7.95 -11.32
N VAL A 75 0.14 9.27 -11.48
CA VAL A 75 -1.03 9.97 -10.97
C VAL A 75 -2.12 9.83 -12.03
N SER A 76 -3.20 9.11 -11.72
CA SER A 76 -4.34 8.95 -12.62
C SER A 76 -5.45 9.92 -12.22
N THR A 77 -6.00 10.60 -13.22
CA THR A 77 -7.19 11.46 -13.07
C THR A 77 -8.26 11.13 -14.10
N ASP A 78 -8.11 10.01 -14.83
CA ASP A 78 -9.07 9.59 -15.85
C ASP A 78 -10.25 8.87 -15.19
N PRO A 79 -11.46 9.48 -15.19
CA PRO A 79 -12.64 8.88 -14.58
C PRO A 79 -13.11 7.59 -15.27
N GLN A 80 -12.66 7.30 -16.49
CA GLN A 80 -12.95 6.03 -17.16
C GLN A 80 -12.11 4.87 -16.59
N ALA A 81 -10.93 5.17 -16.05
CA ALA A 81 -10.07 4.17 -15.40
C ALA A 81 -10.44 3.95 -13.94
N TYR A 82 -10.67 5.04 -13.18
CA TYR A 82 -11.15 5.00 -11.81
C TYR A 82 -11.87 6.31 -11.48
N SER A 83 -12.98 6.24 -10.74
CA SER A 83 -13.90 7.38 -10.59
C SER A 83 -13.34 8.58 -9.81
N LEU A 84 -12.21 8.43 -9.13
CA LEU A 84 -11.54 9.47 -8.34
C LEU A 84 -10.07 9.60 -8.74
N PRO A 85 -9.46 10.79 -8.62
CA PRO A 85 -8.01 10.93 -8.74
C PRO A 85 -7.26 10.01 -7.78
N CYS A 86 -6.26 9.28 -8.27
CA CYS A 86 -5.55 8.29 -7.48
C CYS A 86 -4.09 8.10 -7.92
N LEU A 87 -3.32 7.42 -7.09
CA LEU A 87 -2.04 6.85 -7.50
C LEU A 87 -2.30 5.47 -8.10
N TYR A 88 -1.92 5.27 -9.35
CA TYR A 88 -1.97 4.00 -10.03
C TYR A 88 -0.61 3.32 -9.98
N THR A 89 -0.60 2.02 -9.73
CA THR A 89 0.58 1.17 -9.87
C THR A 89 0.25 -0.06 -10.70
N GLN A 90 1.17 -0.42 -11.59
CA GLN A 90 1.19 -1.70 -12.28
C GLN A 90 2.31 -2.53 -11.68
N VAL A 91 1.96 -3.72 -11.21
CA VAL A 91 2.90 -4.73 -10.69
C VAL A 91 3.21 -5.69 -11.83
#